data_AF-A0A9P7JI88-F1
#
_entry.id   AF-A0A9P7JI88-F1
#
_cell.length_a   1.000
_cell.length_b   1.000
_cell.length_c   1.000
_cell.angle_alpha   90.00
_cell.angle_beta   90.00
_cell.angle_gamma   90.00
#
_symmetry.space_group_name_H-M   'P 1'
#
loop_
_entity.id
_entity.type
_entity.pdbx_description
1 polymer ?
#
loop_
_entity_poly.entity_id
_entity_poly.type
_entity_poly.pdbx_seq_one_letter_code
_entity_poly.pdbx_strand_id
1 'polypeptide(L)'
;MQCAGIVVPGTLTSCNDSEDCRIVPTESQLSIIDRYAHRVRFLDMMWYDWESHLVQSFLQTLAYSSKVLMPNLRCLSGAFMLHLLRPLPGPRLQDITIDSVFKSGKDNFSERTALHVALQTLYSCCPSLEKFRFGTYDHLMCSRIITWDAHTARAASHSIEKLQKLRTVAVPAITKDALAYLGCLSCLISLETHLPTGSDFEDVFRSSRTPLPFRNLRSIVWDIDDWAHVEVFTRIWSHRLTELSLRSKVHFDPGLLEIVLESFHTREAFKYLQSIRFSELSLCPLTTTIIITINTIRPLFHLNHLRVVYFDTRSSIWVDNNDLKKVAEAWPCLEEFSLNDTYGCHNPAPGVTLPGLVEFIELCPHLTTLCIGTITLAGVDMPLDEDFHMDNFEPCRSSVLELVVARYPYTQERRSGSTWDHRLTYFFESLFRLRHMYTYRYPLIVRYHSEWYLLLTRSTVTHLRCHFSSV
;
A
#
# COMPACT_ATOMS: atom_id res chain seq x y z
N MET A 1 16.10 18.76 8.98
CA MET A 1 17.45 18.95 9.55
C MET A 1 18.24 17.76 9.05
N GLN A 2 19.15 17.90 8.06
CA GLN A 2 20.16 16.85 7.92
C GLN A 2 21.05 17.02 9.15
N CYS A 3 20.96 16.11 10.12
CA CYS A 3 21.83 16.12 11.31
C CYS A 3 23.32 15.92 10.96
N ALA A 4 23.67 15.91 9.68
CA ALA A 4 25.00 15.75 9.10
C ALA A 4 26.04 16.82 9.50
N GLY A 5 25.66 17.86 10.26
CA GLY A 5 26.59 18.88 10.75
C GLY A 5 26.68 19.03 12.27
N ILE A 6 25.86 18.32 13.05
CA ILE A 6 25.82 18.49 14.51
C ILE A 6 26.71 17.47 15.23
N VAL A 7 26.97 16.33 14.60
CA VAL A 7 27.89 15.31 15.12
C VAL A 7 29.13 15.31 14.23
N VAL A 8 30.19 15.99 14.67
CA VAL A 8 31.52 15.85 14.04
C VAL A 8 32.06 14.49 14.46
N PRO A 9 32.39 13.56 13.55
CA PRO A 9 32.82 12.20 13.89
C PRO A 9 34.12 12.09 14.71
N GLY A 10 34.77 13.21 15.08
CA GLY A 10 36.06 13.24 15.77
C GLY A 10 36.04 13.70 17.23
N THR A 11 34.89 14.10 17.80
CA THR A 11 34.80 14.56 19.20
C THR A 11 34.25 13.51 20.17
N LEU A 12 34.14 12.26 19.72
CA LEU A 12 33.73 11.15 20.57
C LEU A 12 34.95 10.67 21.35
N THR A 13 35.03 11.01 22.63
CA THR A 13 35.97 10.37 23.55
C THR A 13 35.61 8.89 23.64
N SER A 14 36.46 8.02 23.09
CA SER A 14 36.30 6.57 23.21
C SER A 14 36.45 6.18 24.68
N CYS A 15 35.34 5.98 25.38
CA CYS A 15 35.34 5.24 26.62
C CYS A 15 35.35 3.75 26.25
N ASN A 16 36.42 3.04 26.62
CA ASN A 16 36.65 1.64 26.28
C ASN A 16 35.78 0.64 27.06
N ASP A 17 34.82 1.11 27.85
CA ASP A 17 33.89 0.26 28.59
C ASP A 17 32.56 0.17 27.82
N SER A 18 32.37 -0.96 27.16
CA SER A 18 31.43 -1.17 26.05
C SER A 18 29.95 -1.30 26.42
N GLU A 19 29.49 -0.83 27.59
CA GLU A 19 28.06 -1.00 27.97
C GLU A 19 27.33 0.28 28.41
N ASP A 20 27.98 1.44 28.60
CA ASP A 20 27.27 2.61 29.15
C ASP A 20 27.79 3.99 28.66
N CYS A 21 28.26 4.08 27.42
CA CYS A 21 28.62 5.37 26.83
C CYS A 21 27.38 6.21 26.49
N ARG A 22 26.82 6.91 27.48
CA ARG A 22 25.78 7.92 27.25
C ARG A 22 26.40 9.14 26.60
N ILE A 23 26.00 9.41 25.36
CA ILE A 23 26.46 10.59 24.64
C ILE A 23 25.57 11.75 25.06
N VAL A 24 26.10 12.61 25.92
CA VAL A 24 25.43 13.82 26.37
C VAL A 24 25.71 14.93 25.36
N PRO A 25 24.68 15.53 24.73
CA PRO A 25 24.90 16.68 23.86
C PRO A 25 25.62 17.81 24.63
N THR A 26 26.63 18.39 23.99
CA THR A 26 27.34 19.54 24.54
C THR A 26 26.39 20.73 24.68
N GLU A 27 26.69 21.65 25.60
CA GLU A 27 25.93 22.90 25.76
C GLU A 27 25.85 23.68 24.44
N SER A 28 26.92 23.65 23.64
CA SER A 28 26.94 24.26 22.31
C SER A 28 25.88 23.66 21.36
N GLN A 29 25.73 22.33 21.34
CA GLN A 29 24.73 21.63 20.53
C GLN A 29 23.31 21.94 21.02
N LEU A 30 23.09 21.95 22.35
CA LEU A 30 21.81 22.36 22.93
C LEU A 30 21.44 23.80 22.56
N SER A 31 22.41 24.72 22.62
CA SER A 31 22.19 26.12 22.23
C SER A 31 21.84 26.29 20.76
N ILE A 32 22.41 25.45 19.88
CA ILE A 32 22.07 25.42 18.45
C ILE A 32 20.64 24.95 18.27
N ILE A 33 20.23 23.88 18.95
CA ILE A 33 18.86 23.36 18.86
C ILE A 33 17.88 24.42 19.36
N ASP A 34 18.08 25.01 20.53
CA ASP A 34 17.20 26.06 21.05
C ASP A 34 17.09 27.24 20.08
N ARG A 35 18.21 27.63 19.45
CA ARG A 35 18.25 28.70 18.44
C ARG A 35 17.49 28.36 17.17
N TYR A 36 17.41 27.10 16.76
CA TYR A 36 16.87 26.72 15.44
C TYR A 36 15.59 25.87 15.48
N ALA A 37 15.22 25.28 16.63
CA ALA A 37 14.12 24.33 16.73
C ALA A 37 12.76 24.98 16.41
N HIS A 38 12.59 26.26 16.76
CA HIS A 38 11.42 27.03 16.38
C HIS A 38 11.26 27.21 14.86
N ARG A 39 12.28 26.93 14.04
CA ARG A 39 12.21 27.00 12.57
C ARG A 39 11.83 25.67 11.93
N VAL A 40 11.93 24.56 12.67
CA VAL A 40 11.55 23.25 12.16
C VAL A 40 10.03 23.21 11.97
N ARG A 41 9.61 22.75 10.80
CA ARG A 41 8.19 22.57 10.42
C ARG A 41 7.89 21.12 10.03
N PHE A 42 8.90 20.41 9.54
CA PHE A 42 8.82 19.04 9.07
C PHE A 42 9.98 18.28 9.67
N LEU A 43 9.69 17.16 10.33
CA LEU A 43 10.67 16.20 10.81
C LEU A 43 10.29 14.85 10.22
N ASP A 44 11.13 14.36 9.32
CA ASP A 44 10.99 13.05 8.70
C ASP A 44 12.28 12.27 8.95
N MET A 45 12.17 11.06 9.48
CA MET A 45 13.30 10.27 9.95
C MET A 45 13.15 8.79 9.58
N MET A 46 14.14 8.24 8.89
CA MET A 46 14.14 6.84 8.51
C MET A 46 14.50 5.95 9.71
N TRP A 47 14.06 4.69 9.71
CA TRP A 47 14.33 3.77 10.82
C TRP A 47 15.82 3.58 11.14
N TYR A 48 16.69 3.56 10.11
CA TYR A 48 18.14 3.48 10.30
C TYR A 48 18.72 4.68 11.07
N ASP A 49 18.10 5.86 10.95
CA ASP A 49 18.53 7.05 11.70
C ASP A 49 18.26 6.86 13.21
N TRP A 50 17.21 6.10 13.55
CA TRP A 50 16.81 5.82 14.92
C TRP A 50 17.61 4.72 15.60
N GLU A 51 18.11 3.74 14.85
CA GLU A 51 18.95 2.70 15.43
C GLU A 51 20.29 3.24 15.96
N SER A 52 20.67 4.46 15.56
CA SER A 52 21.84 5.12 16.11
C SER A 52 21.65 5.43 17.61
N HIS A 53 22.43 4.76 18.46
CA HIS A 53 22.50 5.04 19.91
C HIS A 53 22.73 6.53 20.22
N LEU A 54 23.44 7.24 19.33
CA LEU A 54 23.64 8.69 19.38
C LEU A 54 22.31 9.46 19.35
N VAL A 55 21.47 9.14 18.36
CA VAL A 55 20.18 9.80 18.15
C VAL A 55 19.23 9.50 19.31
N GLN A 56 19.21 8.25 19.78
CA GLN A 56 18.41 7.85 20.95
C GLN A 56 18.83 8.60 22.22
N SER A 57 20.13 8.60 22.55
CA SER A 57 20.65 9.27 23.75
C SER A 57 20.38 10.78 23.72
N PHE A 58 20.56 11.38 22.55
CA PHE A 58 20.29 12.79 22.31
C PHE A 58 18.81 13.12 22.53
N LEU A 59 17.91 12.39 21.90
CA LEU A 59 16.47 12.62 22.03
C LEU A 59 15.96 12.29 23.43
N GLN A 60 16.53 11.29 24.09
CA GLN A 60 16.22 10.97 25.47
C GLN A 60 16.62 12.11 26.41
N THR A 61 17.80 12.71 26.19
CA THR A 61 18.24 13.90 26.92
C THR A 61 17.26 15.05 26.71
N LEU A 62 16.79 15.26 25.47
CA LEU A 62 15.81 16.29 25.15
C LEU A 62 14.41 15.98 25.71
N ALA A 63 14.03 14.71 25.83
CA ALA A 63 12.76 14.28 26.41
C ALA A 63 12.62 14.61 27.91
N TYR A 64 13.75 14.80 28.62
CA TYR A 64 13.73 15.30 30.00
C TYR A 64 13.47 16.81 30.09
N SER A 65 13.57 17.56 29.00
CA SER A 65 13.12 18.94 28.95
C SER A 65 11.60 18.99 29.01
N SER A 66 11.04 19.74 29.96
CA SER A 66 9.58 19.98 30.04
C SER A 66 9.06 20.86 28.90
N LYS A 67 9.96 21.44 28.07
CA LYS A 67 9.61 22.31 26.97
C LYS A 67 9.41 21.50 25.69
N VAL A 68 8.35 21.86 24.94
CA VAL A 68 8.16 21.36 23.56
C VAL A 68 9.38 21.77 22.73
N LEU A 69 10.12 20.79 22.23
CA LEU A 69 11.40 21.03 21.57
C LEU A 69 11.21 21.83 20.28
N MET A 70 10.20 21.45 19.49
CA MET A 70 9.92 22.02 18.18
C MET A 70 8.52 22.64 18.17
N PRO A 71 8.30 23.82 18.79
CA PRO A 71 6.98 24.38 19.03
C PRO A 71 6.17 24.71 17.76
N ASN A 72 6.85 24.73 16.61
CA ASN A 72 6.26 25.03 15.31
C ASN A 72 6.23 23.82 14.36
N LEU A 73 6.52 22.61 14.86
CA LEU A 73 6.43 21.40 14.06
C LEU A 73 5.00 21.20 13.55
N ARG A 74 4.85 20.93 12.25
CA ARG A 74 3.57 20.69 11.57
C ARG A 74 3.43 19.26 11.06
N CYS A 75 4.54 18.63 10.71
CA CYS A 75 4.58 17.24 10.24
C CYS A 75 5.69 16.48 10.97
N LEU A 76 5.34 15.31 11.50
CA LEU A 76 6.22 14.35 12.14
C LEU A 76 6.02 12.99 11.48
N SER A 77 7.02 12.50 10.75
CA SER A 77 6.98 11.25 9.98
C SER A 77 8.20 10.38 10.28
N GLY A 78 8.03 9.06 10.30
CA GLY A 78 9.13 8.13 10.42
C GLY A 78 8.95 7.04 11.46
N ALA A 79 10.03 6.29 11.67
CA ALA A 79 10.05 5.13 12.54
C ALA A 79 10.54 5.43 13.96
N PHE A 80 9.65 5.95 14.80
CA PHE A 80 10.01 6.45 16.12
C PHE A 80 10.10 5.38 17.18
N MET A 81 11.10 5.49 18.07
CA MET A 81 10.93 4.93 19.41
C MET A 81 9.91 5.76 20.18
N LEU A 82 8.84 5.11 20.62
CA LEU A 82 7.63 5.78 21.08
C LEU A 82 7.85 6.61 22.36
N HIS A 83 8.84 6.25 23.18
CA HIS A 83 9.22 7.03 24.35
C HIS A 83 9.89 8.38 24.01
N LEU A 84 10.47 8.49 22.80
CA LEU A 84 11.10 9.71 22.29
C LEU A 84 10.10 10.65 21.60
N LEU A 85 8.85 10.21 21.41
CA LEU A 85 7.84 11.06 20.81
C LEU A 85 7.48 12.22 21.74
N ARG A 86 7.36 12.02 23.05
CA ARG A 86 6.79 13.01 24.00
C ARG A 86 7.24 14.49 23.84
N PRO A 87 8.53 14.83 23.65
CA PRO A 87 8.96 16.23 23.52
C PRO A 87 8.67 16.89 22.16
N LEU A 88 8.27 16.11 21.14
CA LEU A 88 8.11 16.58 19.76
C LEU A 88 6.69 17.12 19.45
N PRO A 89 5.59 16.46 19.88
CA PRO A 89 4.24 16.97 19.83
C PRO A 89 4.10 18.38 20.37
N GLY A 90 3.49 19.23 19.56
CA GLY A 90 3.11 20.58 19.96
C GLY A 90 1.76 20.95 19.35
N PRO A 91 1.15 22.06 19.80
CA PRO A 91 -0.23 22.41 19.44
C PRO A 91 -0.42 22.75 17.94
N ARG A 92 0.67 22.93 17.20
CA ARG A 92 0.71 23.22 15.76
C ARG A 92 0.92 21.97 14.89
N LEU A 93 1.08 20.80 15.49
CA LEU A 93 1.28 19.55 14.77
C LEU A 93 -0.03 19.15 14.06
N GLN A 94 0.06 18.98 12.75
CA GLN A 94 -1.07 18.72 11.85
C GLN A 94 -1.01 17.31 11.25
N ASP A 95 0.19 16.76 11.06
CA ASP A 95 0.43 15.45 10.46
C ASP A 95 1.38 14.65 11.35
N ILE A 96 0.94 13.45 11.74
CA ILE A 96 1.75 12.48 12.47
C ILE A 96 1.64 11.16 11.72
N THR A 97 2.77 10.64 11.26
CA THR A 97 2.92 9.31 10.67
C THR A 97 3.96 8.56 11.46
N ILE A 98 3.55 7.50 12.17
CA ILE A 98 4.42 6.67 13.00
C ILE A 98 4.56 5.31 12.32
N ASP A 99 5.75 5.00 11.83
CA ASP A 99 6.07 3.71 11.23
C ASP A 99 6.70 2.81 12.27
N SER A 100 5.92 1.94 12.90
CA SER A 100 6.48 1.14 13.99
C SER A 100 7.31 -0.03 13.47
N VAL A 101 8.60 -0.02 13.78
CA VAL A 101 9.50 -1.17 13.57
C VAL A 101 9.55 -1.97 14.86
N PHE A 102 8.49 -2.72 15.16
CA PHE A 102 8.58 -3.70 16.24
C PHE A 102 9.45 -4.86 15.78
N LYS A 103 10.62 -5.04 16.41
CA LYS A 103 11.45 -6.23 16.20
C LYS A 103 10.66 -7.44 16.69
N SER A 104 10.10 -8.17 15.73
CA SER A 104 9.36 -9.40 15.94
C SER A 104 10.20 -10.41 16.73
N GLY A 105 9.85 -10.68 17.99
CA GLY A 105 10.42 -11.80 18.75
C GLY A 105 10.56 -11.61 20.25
N LYS A 106 10.51 -10.38 20.77
CA LYS A 106 10.47 -10.13 22.22
C LYS A 106 9.43 -9.06 22.51
N ASP A 107 8.48 -9.35 23.39
CA ASP A 107 7.51 -8.38 23.88
C ASP A 107 8.26 -7.24 24.60
N ASN A 108 8.61 -6.18 23.87
CA ASN A 108 9.14 -4.96 24.46
C ASN A 108 8.00 -4.23 25.18
N PHE A 109 7.65 -4.72 26.37
CA PHE A 109 6.62 -4.16 27.24
C PHE A 109 6.79 -2.64 27.46
N SER A 110 8.06 -2.19 27.53
CA SER A 110 8.42 -0.77 27.64
C SER A 110 7.94 0.05 26.43
N GLU A 111 8.09 -0.45 25.20
CA GLU A 111 7.66 0.23 23.99
C GLU A 111 6.14 0.31 23.89
N ARG A 112 5.43 -0.78 24.24
CA ARG A 112 3.96 -0.77 24.30
C ARG A 112 3.43 0.22 25.33
N THR A 113 4.07 0.29 26.50
CA THR A 113 3.70 1.26 27.53
C THR A 113 3.95 2.69 27.06
N ALA A 114 5.10 2.95 26.43
CA ALA A 114 5.41 4.26 25.87
C ALA A 114 4.43 4.67 24.75
N LEU A 115 4.06 3.73 23.87
CA LEU A 115 3.03 3.92 22.85
C LEU A 115 1.71 4.32 23.49
N HIS A 116 1.27 3.56 24.49
CA HIS A 116 0.01 3.79 25.18
C HIS A 116 -0.04 5.20 25.79
N VAL A 117 1.02 5.62 26.49
CA VAL A 117 1.12 6.97 27.08
C VAL A 117 1.15 8.06 26.01
N ALA A 118 1.91 7.85 24.92
CA ALA A 118 1.96 8.79 23.80
C ALA A 118 0.58 8.94 23.14
N LEU A 119 -0.12 7.83 22.90
CA LEU A 119 -1.46 7.81 22.36
C LEU A 119 -2.45 8.51 23.30
N GLN A 120 -2.43 8.25 24.61
CA GLN A 120 -3.34 8.89 25.57
C GLN A 120 -3.16 10.41 25.67
N THR A 121 -1.95 10.92 25.44
CA THR A 121 -1.63 12.35 25.55
C THR A 121 -1.75 13.11 24.23
N LEU A 122 -1.90 12.39 23.12
CA LEU A 122 -1.89 12.92 21.76
C LEU A 122 -2.87 14.09 21.57
N TYR A 123 -4.12 13.95 22.03
CA TYR A 123 -5.14 15.00 21.87
C TYR A 123 -4.79 16.28 22.63
N SER A 124 -4.16 16.15 23.80
CA SER A 124 -3.80 17.29 24.65
C SER A 124 -2.59 18.05 24.08
N CYS A 125 -1.64 17.33 23.49
CA CYS A 125 -0.46 17.93 22.87
C CYS A 125 -0.72 18.47 21.46
N CYS A 126 -1.61 17.82 20.69
CA CYS A 126 -1.83 18.08 19.28
C CYS A 126 -3.31 18.34 18.93
N PRO A 127 -3.99 19.35 19.53
CA PRO A 127 -5.40 19.64 19.21
C PRO A 127 -5.65 20.06 17.75
N SER A 128 -4.59 20.39 17.00
CA SER A 128 -4.67 20.76 15.57
C SER A 128 -4.42 19.60 14.62
N LEU A 129 -4.35 18.36 15.11
CA LEU A 129 -4.03 17.20 14.28
C LEU A 129 -5.11 16.96 13.20
N GLU A 130 -4.68 16.93 11.94
CA GLU A 130 -5.51 16.67 10.77
C GLU A 130 -5.26 15.28 10.19
N LYS A 131 -4.03 14.77 10.30
CA LYS A 131 -3.65 13.45 9.81
C LYS A 131 -2.98 12.67 10.93
N PHE A 132 -3.52 11.49 11.19
CA PHE A 132 -2.95 10.56 12.14
C PHE A 132 -2.79 9.21 11.48
N ARG A 133 -1.55 8.82 11.21
CA ARG A 133 -1.20 7.54 10.61
C ARG A 133 -0.27 6.77 11.53
N PHE A 134 -0.56 5.51 11.68
CA PHE A 134 0.27 4.53 12.35
C PHE A 134 0.49 3.41 11.35
N GLY A 135 1.57 3.56 10.58
CA GLY A 135 1.97 2.60 9.57
C GLY A 135 2.60 1.38 10.21
N THR A 136 2.24 0.22 9.69
CA THR A 136 3.14 -0.93 9.70
C THR A 136 3.88 -0.90 8.38
N TYR A 137 5.21 -0.96 8.42
CA TYR A 137 6.03 -0.93 7.20
C TYR A 137 5.51 -1.94 6.15
N ASP A 138 5.65 -1.49 4.91
CA ASP A 138 5.01 -1.89 3.66
C ASP A 138 4.66 -3.37 3.41
N HIS A 139 3.56 -3.55 2.68
CA HIS A 139 2.88 -4.81 2.29
C HIS A 139 3.75 -5.80 1.50
N LEU A 140 4.90 -5.35 0.99
CA LEU A 140 5.76 -6.14 0.11
C LEU A 140 6.70 -7.10 0.87
N MET A 141 6.91 -6.89 2.17
CA MET A 141 7.78 -7.75 2.98
C MET A 141 6.95 -8.47 4.04
N CYS A 142 6.22 -9.47 3.54
CA CYS A 142 5.46 -10.49 4.26
C CYS A 142 6.16 -10.98 5.55
N SER A 143 5.99 -10.29 6.68
CA SER A 143 6.01 -10.93 8.01
C SER A 143 5.50 -9.99 9.10
N ARG A 144 4.24 -10.22 9.48
CA ARG A 144 3.59 -9.79 10.73
C ARG A 144 3.02 -8.37 10.72
N ILE A 145 1.74 -8.29 10.38
CA ILE A 145 0.86 -7.18 10.73
C ILE A 145 0.96 -6.98 12.24
N ILE A 146 1.39 -5.80 12.67
CA ILE A 146 1.38 -5.43 14.08
C ILE A 146 -0.08 -5.23 14.47
N THR A 147 -0.63 -6.15 15.26
CA THR A 147 -1.93 -5.96 15.87
C THR A 147 -1.79 -5.15 17.14
N TRP A 148 -2.59 -4.10 17.28
CA TRP A 148 -2.72 -3.41 18.55
C TRP A 148 -3.48 -4.31 19.53
N ASP A 149 -2.99 -4.39 20.76
CA ASP A 149 -3.80 -4.95 21.84
C ASP A 149 -5.00 -4.03 22.16
N ALA A 150 -5.98 -4.58 22.88
CA ALA A 150 -7.18 -3.83 23.23
C ALA A 150 -6.89 -2.56 24.05
N HIS A 151 -5.81 -2.52 24.83
CA HIS A 151 -5.44 -1.34 25.63
C HIS A 151 -4.89 -0.21 24.75
N THR A 152 -4.06 -0.55 23.77
CA THR A 152 -3.48 0.37 22.79
C THR A 152 -4.58 0.93 21.90
N ALA A 153 -5.47 0.08 21.39
CA ALA A 153 -6.62 0.51 20.60
C ALA A 153 -7.54 1.45 21.38
N ARG A 154 -7.81 1.19 22.68
CA ARG A 154 -8.57 2.10 23.55
C ARG A 154 -7.87 3.44 23.77
N ALA A 155 -6.56 3.45 23.99
CA ALA A 155 -5.80 4.69 24.16
C ALA A 155 -5.81 5.56 22.90
N ALA A 156 -5.60 4.97 21.73
CA ALA A 156 -5.72 5.68 20.46
C ALA A 156 -7.14 6.22 20.26
N SER A 157 -8.15 5.38 20.49
CA SER A 157 -9.57 5.73 20.38
C SER A 157 -9.94 6.94 21.23
N HIS A 158 -9.53 6.95 22.50
CA HIS A 158 -9.79 8.04 23.43
C HIS A 158 -9.23 9.38 22.94
N SER A 159 -8.06 9.36 22.31
CA SER A 159 -7.48 10.57 21.71
C SER A 159 -8.19 10.98 20.44
N ILE A 160 -8.52 10.02 19.57
CA ILE A 160 -9.24 10.26 18.31
C ILE A 160 -10.57 10.98 18.58
N GLU A 161 -11.34 10.53 19.58
CA GLU A 161 -12.63 11.11 19.99
C GLU A 161 -12.58 12.60 20.40
N LYS A 162 -11.39 13.13 20.66
CA LYS A 162 -11.18 14.53 21.05
C LYS A 162 -10.61 15.39 19.93
N LEU A 163 -10.19 14.77 18.83
CA LEU A 163 -9.56 15.44 17.70
C LEU A 163 -10.59 15.76 16.62
N GLN A 164 -11.11 16.99 16.65
CA GLN A 164 -12.21 17.41 15.77
C GLN A 164 -11.81 17.75 14.34
N LYS A 165 -10.49 17.87 14.07
CA LYS A 165 -9.95 18.29 12.77
C LYS A 165 -9.42 17.12 11.93
N LEU A 166 -9.60 15.87 12.39
CA LEU A 166 -9.08 14.70 11.68
C LEU A 166 -9.72 14.53 10.30
N ARG A 167 -8.86 14.60 9.28
CA ARG A 167 -9.16 14.36 7.87
C ARG A 167 -8.69 12.99 7.40
N THR A 168 -7.59 12.50 7.96
CA THR A 168 -7.02 11.20 7.61
C THR A 168 -6.68 10.45 8.89
N VAL A 169 -7.21 9.24 9.00
CA VAL A 169 -6.90 8.33 10.10
C VAL A 169 -6.47 7.02 9.49
N ALA A 170 -5.25 6.56 9.79
CA ALA A 170 -4.77 5.24 9.41
C ALA A 170 -4.20 4.57 10.65
N VAL A 171 -4.91 3.61 11.25
CA VAL A 171 -4.48 2.97 12.49
C VAL A 171 -4.82 1.49 12.49
N PRO A 172 -3.99 0.58 13.04
CA PRO A 172 -4.24 -0.85 12.99
C PRO A 172 -5.52 -1.32 13.68
N ALA A 173 -6.06 -0.59 14.66
CA ALA A 173 -7.32 -0.92 15.30
C ALA A 173 -7.91 0.30 16.02
N ILE A 174 -9.25 0.36 16.09
CA ILE A 174 -9.98 1.33 16.92
C ILE A 174 -11.15 0.65 17.61
N THR A 175 -11.61 1.28 18.69
CA THR A 175 -12.85 0.90 19.35
C THR A 175 -14.05 1.36 18.54
N LYS A 176 -15.21 0.79 18.87
CA LYS A 176 -16.50 1.10 18.26
C LYS A 176 -16.90 2.56 18.45
N ASP A 177 -16.72 3.08 19.66
CA ASP A 177 -17.08 4.46 20.00
C ASP A 177 -16.26 5.45 19.19
N ALA A 178 -14.95 5.19 19.04
CA ALA A 178 -14.10 5.98 18.17
C ALA A 178 -14.51 5.89 16.70
N LEU A 179 -14.92 4.72 16.20
CA LEU A 179 -15.42 4.61 14.83
C LEU A 179 -16.73 5.38 14.64
N ALA A 180 -17.67 5.31 15.59
CA ALA A 180 -18.91 6.10 15.57
C ALA A 180 -18.60 7.60 15.53
N TYR A 181 -17.66 8.04 16.37
CA TYR A 181 -17.19 9.42 16.40
C TYR A 181 -16.58 9.85 15.07
N LEU A 182 -15.70 9.02 14.48
CA LEU A 182 -15.12 9.28 13.16
C LEU A 182 -16.20 9.38 12.08
N GLY A 183 -17.25 8.57 12.17
CA GLY A 183 -18.44 8.67 11.30
C GLY A 183 -19.15 10.02 11.39
N CYS A 184 -19.07 10.70 12.54
CA CYS A 184 -19.66 12.02 12.75
C CYS A 184 -18.77 13.18 12.27
N LEU A 185 -17.48 12.93 12.00
CA LEU A 185 -16.55 13.98 11.58
C LEU A 185 -16.80 14.40 10.13
N SER A 186 -17.31 15.62 9.95
CA SER A 186 -17.53 16.18 8.63
C SER A 186 -16.24 16.47 7.86
N CYS A 187 -15.08 16.49 8.50
CA CYS A 187 -13.80 16.74 7.84
C CYS A 187 -13.06 15.44 7.44
N LEU A 188 -13.54 14.27 7.85
CA LEU A 188 -12.90 12.99 7.54
C LEU A 188 -13.01 12.67 6.04
N ILE A 189 -11.86 12.45 5.40
CA ILE A 189 -11.69 12.20 3.96
C ILE A 189 -11.14 10.80 3.70
N SER A 190 -10.26 10.31 4.57
CA SER A 190 -9.61 9.00 4.40
C SER A 190 -9.57 8.24 5.73
N LEU A 191 -9.95 6.97 5.69
CA LEU A 191 -9.96 6.07 6.84
C LEU A 191 -9.29 4.75 6.47
N GLU A 192 -8.24 4.39 7.21
CA GLU A 192 -7.58 3.11 7.16
C GLU A 192 -7.61 2.47 8.55
N THR A 193 -8.26 1.33 8.69
CA THR A 193 -8.33 0.62 9.98
C THR A 193 -8.71 -0.83 9.85
N HIS A 194 -8.43 -1.62 10.88
CA HIS A 194 -9.04 -2.92 11.04
C HIS A 194 -10.52 -2.82 11.38
N LEU A 195 -11.28 -3.76 10.84
CA LEU A 195 -12.71 -3.90 11.01
C LEU A 195 -13.04 -4.53 12.38
N PRO A 196 -13.77 -3.85 13.28
CA PRO A 196 -14.29 -4.52 14.47
C PRO A 196 -15.20 -5.67 14.02
N THR A 197 -14.86 -6.91 14.39
CA THR A 197 -15.68 -8.09 14.10
C THR A 197 -16.86 -8.19 15.08
N GLY A 198 -17.97 -8.80 14.64
CA GLY A 198 -19.13 -9.16 15.47
C GLY A 198 -20.43 -8.38 15.18
N SER A 199 -21.52 -8.85 15.81
CA SER A 199 -22.88 -8.25 15.79
C SER A 199 -22.91 -6.77 16.15
N ASP A 200 -21.94 -6.37 16.94
CA ASP A 200 -21.90 -5.07 17.60
C ASP A 200 -21.67 -3.92 16.62
N PHE A 201 -21.30 -4.21 15.37
CA PHE A 201 -21.12 -3.18 14.35
C PHE A 201 -22.44 -2.53 13.96
N GLU A 202 -23.50 -3.32 13.74
CA GLU A 202 -24.83 -2.76 13.48
C GLU A 202 -25.28 -1.87 14.64
N ASP A 203 -24.91 -2.23 15.88
CA ASP A 203 -25.25 -1.46 17.06
C ASP A 203 -24.52 -0.11 17.10
N VAL A 204 -23.28 -0.02 16.59
CA VAL A 204 -22.55 1.26 16.47
C VAL A 204 -23.32 2.26 15.62
N PHE A 205 -23.88 1.81 14.49
CA PHE A 205 -24.59 2.70 13.57
C PHE A 205 -26.06 2.89 13.93
N ARG A 206 -26.71 1.89 14.54
CA ARG A 206 -28.06 2.03 15.10
C ARG A 206 -28.10 3.00 16.28
N SER A 207 -27.04 3.01 17.10
CA SER A 207 -26.92 3.94 18.22
C SER A 207 -26.50 5.34 17.79
N SER A 208 -25.81 5.47 16.67
CA SER A 208 -25.42 6.79 16.14
C SER A 208 -26.65 7.58 15.71
N ARG A 209 -26.78 8.79 16.24
CA ARG A 209 -27.84 9.74 15.83
C ARG A 209 -27.62 10.30 14.43
N THR A 210 -26.48 10.02 13.79
CA THR A 210 -26.18 10.52 12.45
C THR A 210 -26.76 9.59 11.39
N PRO A 211 -27.76 10.04 10.59
CA PRO A 211 -28.43 9.19 9.63
C PRO A 211 -27.52 8.73 8.48
N LEU A 212 -26.41 9.44 8.25
CA LEU A 212 -25.43 9.14 7.21
C LEU A 212 -24.03 9.34 7.78
N PRO A 213 -23.40 8.30 8.36
CA PRO A 213 -22.01 8.40 8.80
C PRO A 213 -21.10 8.68 7.59
N PHE A 214 -19.92 9.23 7.84
CA PHE A 214 -18.86 9.36 6.85
C PHE A 214 -19.18 10.24 5.63
N ARG A 215 -20.03 11.27 5.79
CA ARG A 215 -20.54 12.11 4.68
C ARG A 215 -19.48 12.60 3.66
N ASN A 216 -18.24 12.83 4.08
CA ASN A 216 -17.16 13.34 3.23
C ASN A 216 -16.02 12.35 2.97
N LEU A 217 -16.19 11.10 3.40
CA LEU A 217 -15.20 10.05 3.21
C LEU A 217 -15.08 9.70 1.73
N ARG A 218 -13.85 9.68 1.22
CA ARG A 218 -13.48 9.42 -0.17
C ARG A 218 -12.65 8.17 -0.34
N SER A 219 -11.83 7.85 0.67
CA SER A 219 -10.91 6.72 0.61
C SER A 219 -11.07 5.86 1.86
N ILE A 220 -11.30 4.57 1.65
CA ILE A 220 -11.38 3.57 2.72
C ILE A 220 -10.37 2.48 2.44
N VAL A 221 -9.61 2.14 3.47
CA VAL A 221 -8.78 0.95 3.50
C VAL A 221 -9.13 0.12 4.73
N TRP A 222 -9.58 -1.10 4.53
CA TRP A 222 -10.01 -1.95 5.65
C TRP A 222 -9.32 -3.27 5.67
N ASP A 223 -8.82 -3.62 6.85
CA ASP A 223 -8.30 -4.94 7.13
C ASP A 223 -9.44 -5.82 7.69
N ILE A 224 -9.74 -6.91 7.00
CA ILE A 224 -10.86 -7.82 7.27
C ILE A 224 -10.31 -9.11 7.89
N ASP A 225 -10.84 -9.48 9.05
CA ASP A 225 -10.59 -10.80 9.65
C ASP A 225 -11.69 -11.80 9.30
N ASP A 226 -12.88 -11.35 8.89
CA ASP A 226 -14.01 -12.20 8.55
C ASP A 226 -14.93 -11.52 7.53
N TRP A 227 -15.13 -12.18 6.39
CA TRP A 227 -15.95 -11.70 5.28
C TRP A 227 -17.43 -11.59 5.60
N ALA A 228 -17.95 -12.36 6.56
CA ALA A 228 -19.36 -12.29 6.96
C ALA A 228 -19.76 -10.88 7.42
N HIS A 229 -18.82 -10.11 7.95
CA HIS A 229 -19.10 -8.75 8.41
C HIS A 229 -19.18 -7.75 7.26
N VAL A 230 -18.52 -7.98 6.11
CA VAL A 230 -18.33 -6.98 5.05
C VAL A 230 -19.66 -6.51 4.45
N GLU A 231 -20.66 -7.37 4.34
CA GLU A 231 -21.98 -7.01 3.80
C GLU A 231 -22.67 -5.90 4.62
N VAL A 232 -22.54 -5.95 5.95
CA VAL A 232 -23.08 -4.93 6.86
C VAL A 232 -22.42 -3.58 6.56
N PHE A 233 -21.14 -3.57 6.23
CA PHE A 233 -20.41 -2.34 5.95
C PHE A 233 -20.88 -1.68 4.68
N THR A 234 -21.22 -2.42 3.63
CA THR A 234 -21.64 -1.79 2.37
C THR A 234 -22.87 -0.88 2.55
N ARG A 235 -23.61 -1.02 3.67
CA ARG A 235 -24.74 -0.18 4.08
C ARG A 235 -24.40 1.23 4.53
N ILE A 236 -23.17 1.48 4.99
CA ILE A 236 -22.83 2.72 5.69
C ILE A 236 -21.95 3.66 4.86
N TRP A 237 -21.75 3.41 3.56
CA TRP A 237 -20.75 4.14 2.79
C TRP A 237 -21.28 5.46 2.24
N SER A 238 -20.34 6.39 2.13
CA SER A 238 -20.56 7.71 1.56
C SER A 238 -20.80 7.62 0.06
N HIS A 239 -21.71 8.44 -0.45
CA HIS A 239 -21.88 8.71 -1.89
C HIS A 239 -20.67 9.40 -2.55
N ARG A 240 -19.64 9.75 -1.75
CA ARG A 240 -18.41 10.38 -2.23
C ARG A 240 -17.22 9.42 -2.23
N LEU A 241 -17.45 8.13 -1.98
CA LEU A 241 -16.38 7.15 -1.97
C LEU A 241 -15.80 7.00 -3.39
N THR A 242 -14.52 7.30 -3.53
CA THR A 242 -13.76 7.19 -4.78
C THR A 242 -12.74 6.06 -4.73
N GLU A 243 -12.29 5.65 -3.55
CA GLU A 243 -11.30 4.60 -3.36
C GLU A 243 -11.75 3.62 -2.27
N LEU A 244 -11.71 2.34 -2.60
CA LEU A 244 -12.00 1.24 -1.71
C LEU A 244 -10.85 0.24 -1.77
N SER A 245 -10.25 -0.06 -0.62
CA SER A 245 -9.25 -1.12 -0.47
C SER A 245 -9.69 -2.06 0.63
N LEU A 246 -9.89 -3.34 0.31
CA LEU A 246 -10.19 -4.39 1.26
C LEU A 246 -9.00 -5.36 1.35
N ARG A 247 -8.40 -5.46 2.53
CA ARG A 247 -7.26 -6.33 2.80
C ARG A 247 -7.70 -7.48 3.71
N SER A 248 -7.77 -8.69 3.20
CA SER A 248 -8.26 -9.83 3.94
C SER A 248 -7.11 -10.59 4.61
N LYS A 249 -7.20 -10.82 5.92
CA LYS A 249 -6.29 -11.74 6.62
C LYS A 249 -6.72 -13.20 6.48
N VAL A 250 -7.96 -13.43 6.06
CA VAL A 250 -8.51 -14.75 5.75
C VAL A 250 -8.55 -14.98 4.24
N HIS A 251 -8.68 -16.23 3.81
CA HIS A 251 -8.83 -16.55 2.40
C HIS A 251 -10.09 -15.92 1.81
N PHE A 252 -10.00 -15.48 0.55
CA PHE A 252 -11.16 -15.02 -0.19
C PHE A 252 -12.09 -16.21 -0.48
N ASP A 253 -13.30 -16.16 0.06
CA ASP A 253 -14.40 -17.00 -0.38
C ASP A 253 -15.05 -16.32 -1.61
N PRO A 254 -15.05 -16.93 -2.81
CA PRO A 254 -15.61 -16.31 -3.99
C PRO A 254 -17.10 -16.01 -3.90
N GLY A 255 -17.86 -16.83 -3.16
CA GLY A 255 -19.29 -16.62 -2.96
C GLY A 255 -19.55 -15.40 -2.08
N LEU A 256 -18.78 -15.23 -1.01
CA LEU A 256 -18.86 -14.02 -0.18
C LEU A 256 -18.36 -12.78 -0.93
N LEU A 257 -17.30 -12.91 -1.73
CA LEU A 257 -16.82 -11.84 -2.59
C LEU A 257 -17.92 -11.43 -3.59
N GLU A 258 -18.55 -12.39 -4.26
CA GLU A 258 -19.67 -12.13 -5.18
C GLU A 258 -20.81 -11.39 -4.49
N ILE A 259 -21.22 -11.81 -3.28
CA ILE A 259 -22.24 -11.10 -2.48
C ILE A 259 -21.82 -9.66 -2.18
N VAL A 260 -20.56 -9.45 -1.79
CA VAL A 260 -20.04 -8.10 -1.52
C VAL A 260 -20.08 -7.24 -2.78
N LEU A 261 -19.65 -7.79 -3.92
CA LEU A 261 -19.63 -7.08 -5.21
C LEU A 261 -21.04 -6.79 -5.74
N GLU A 262 -21.99 -7.73 -5.61
CA GLU A 262 -23.41 -7.51 -5.92
C GLU A 262 -24.03 -6.40 -5.07
N SER A 263 -23.60 -6.30 -3.81
CA SER A 263 -24.04 -5.20 -2.96
C SER A 263 -23.55 -3.82 -3.45
N PHE A 264 -22.52 -3.75 -4.31
CA PHE A 264 -22.09 -2.50 -4.93
C PHE A 264 -22.99 -2.08 -6.09
N HIS A 265 -23.62 -3.06 -6.76
CA HIS A 265 -24.58 -2.81 -7.83
C HIS A 265 -25.84 -2.12 -7.33
N THR A 266 -26.32 -2.54 -6.16
CA THR A 266 -27.59 -2.06 -5.60
C THR A 266 -27.53 -0.66 -4.97
N ARG A 267 -26.34 -0.06 -4.82
CA ARG A 267 -26.17 1.15 -4.01
C ARG A 267 -25.57 2.31 -4.79
N GLU A 268 -26.21 3.47 -4.67
CA GLU A 268 -25.72 4.72 -5.26
C GLU A 268 -24.38 5.18 -4.68
N ALA A 269 -23.99 4.68 -3.49
CA ALA A 269 -22.76 5.04 -2.81
C ALA A 269 -21.50 4.84 -3.68
N PHE A 270 -21.57 3.89 -4.62
CA PHE A 270 -20.46 3.44 -5.46
C PHE A 270 -20.40 4.06 -6.82
N LYS A 271 -21.40 4.85 -7.20
CA LYS A 271 -21.50 5.39 -8.56
C LYS A 271 -20.24 6.14 -9.01
N TYR A 272 -19.52 6.73 -8.06
CA TYR A 272 -18.30 7.52 -8.31
C TYR A 272 -17.01 6.81 -7.91
N LEU A 273 -17.06 5.50 -7.69
CA LEU A 273 -15.89 4.72 -7.31
C LEU A 273 -14.92 4.66 -8.49
N GLN A 274 -13.66 5.00 -8.22
CA GLN A 274 -12.59 5.07 -9.22
C GLN A 274 -11.50 4.03 -8.96
N SER A 275 -11.31 3.62 -7.71
CA SER A 275 -10.30 2.63 -7.34
C SER A 275 -10.89 1.55 -6.45
N ILE A 276 -10.68 0.30 -6.86
CA ILE A 276 -10.96 -0.89 -6.07
C ILE A 276 -9.69 -1.70 -5.94
N ARG A 277 -9.33 -2.04 -4.70
CA ARG A 277 -8.21 -2.90 -4.38
C ARG A 277 -8.68 -4.01 -3.43
N PHE A 278 -8.47 -5.25 -3.82
CA PHE A 278 -8.62 -6.43 -2.96
C PHE A 278 -7.26 -7.06 -2.79
N SER A 279 -6.78 -7.20 -1.56
CA SER A 279 -5.53 -7.88 -1.28
C SER A 279 -5.71 -8.92 -0.19
N GLU A 280 -4.99 -10.03 -0.30
CA GLU A 280 -4.91 -11.04 0.75
C GLU A 280 -3.59 -10.88 1.51
N LEU A 281 -3.66 -10.82 2.84
CA LEU A 281 -2.51 -10.69 3.74
C LEU A 281 -2.19 -11.98 4.48
N SER A 282 -2.97 -13.05 4.25
CA SER A 282 -2.79 -14.34 4.92
C SER A 282 -1.38 -14.89 4.69
N LEU A 283 -0.88 -15.69 5.64
CA LEU A 283 0.36 -16.48 5.50
C LEU A 283 0.09 -17.98 5.30
N CYS A 284 -1.18 -18.40 5.33
CA CYS A 284 -1.57 -19.81 5.14
C CYS A 284 -1.08 -20.41 3.81
N PRO A 285 -0.87 -21.72 3.70
CA PRO A 285 -0.50 -22.35 2.43
C PRO A 285 -1.56 -22.14 1.35
N LEU A 286 -1.12 -22.05 0.08
CA LEU A 286 -1.99 -21.89 -1.08
C LEU A 286 -2.97 -23.07 -1.18
N THR A 287 -4.27 -22.83 -0.99
CA THR A 287 -5.32 -23.80 -1.32
C THR A 287 -5.74 -23.60 -2.77
N THR A 288 -5.28 -24.48 -3.66
CA THR A 288 -5.43 -24.37 -5.12
C THR A 288 -6.83 -24.65 -5.66
N THR A 289 -7.83 -24.88 -4.80
CA THR A 289 -9.16 -25.32 -5.24
C THR A 289 -10.12 -24.18 -5.57
N ILE A 290 -9.79 -22.95 -5.17
CA ILE A 290 -10.68 -21.80 -5.30
C ILE A 290 -10.28 -20.99 -6.53
N ILE A 291 -11.19 -20.91 -7.51
CA ILE A 291 -11.02 -20.14 -8.74
C ILE A 291 -11.99 -18.97 -8.74
N ILE A 292 -11.46 -17.75 -8.75
CA ILE A 292 -12.21 -16.52 -9.03
C ILE A 292 -12.33 -16.41 -10.55
N THR A 293 -13.55 -16.22 -11.05
CA THR A 293 -13.80 -16.07 -12.49
C THR A 293 -14.29 -14.67 -12.80
N ILE A 294 -14.41 -14.33 -14.08
CA ILE A 294 -14.99 -13.04 -14.46
C ILE A 294 -16.42 -12.85 -13.92
N ASN A 295 -17.18 -13.93 -13.74
CA ASN A 295 -18.55 -13.85 -13.24
C ASN A 295 -18.59 -13.33 -11.81
N THR A 296 -17.58 -13.66 -10.99
CA THR A 296 -17.43 -13.13 -9.64
C THR A 296 -17.23 -11.61 -9.65
N ILE A 297 -16.51 -11.08 -10.66
CA ILE A 297 -16.15 -9.66 -10.77
C ILE A 297 -17.22 -8.86 -11.54
N ARG A 298 -18.03 -9.53 -12.36
CA ARG A 298 -19.08 -8.95 -13.20
C ARG A 298 -20.01 -7.95 -12.50
N PRO A 299 -20.37 -8.10 -11.21
CA PRO A 299 -21.20 -7.11 -10.53
C PRO A 299 -20.56 -5.71 -10.44
N LEU A 300 -19.27 -5.56 -10.74
CA LEU A 300 -18.58 -4.26 -10.83
C LEU A 300 -18.69 -3.60 -12.21
N PHE A 301 -19.24 -4.28 -13.23
CA PHE A 301 -19.24 -3.77 -14.60
C PHE A 301 -20.12 -2.52 -14.80
N HIS A 302 -21.02 -2.19 -13.87
CA HIS A 302 -21.76 -0.92 -13.91
C HIS A 302 -20.93 0.29 -13.48
N LEU A 303 -19.75 0.08 -12.88
CA LEU A 303 -18.86 1.13 -12.40
C LEU A 303 -17.94 1.62 -13.52
N ASN A 304 -18.53 2.28 -14.52
CA ASN A 304 -17.83 2.78 -15.71
C ASN A 304 -16.75 3.85 -15.44
N HIS A 305 -16.66 4.37 -14.21
CA HIS A 305 -15.64 5.33 -13.77
C HIS A 305 -14.43 4.67 -13.09
N LEU A 306 -14.37 3.34 -13.05
CA LEU A 306 -13.20 2.64 -12.51
C LEU A 306 -11.96 2.93 -13.37
N ARG A 307 -10.92 3.37 -12.66
CA ARG A 307 -9.57 3.65 -13.16
C ARG A 307 -8.57 2.65 -12.63
N VAL A 308 -8.79 2.13 -11.42
CA VAL A 308 -7.88 1.17 -10.80
C VAL A 308 -8.67 -0.04 -10.35
N VAL A 309 -8.29 -1.20 -10.87
CA VAL A 309 -8.80 -2.50 -10.44
C VAL A 309 -7.62 -3.39 -10.10
N TYR A 310 -7.49 -3.69 -8.82
CA TYR A 310 -6.41 -4.49 -8.26
C TYR A 310 -7.02 -5.65 -7.46
N PHE A 311 -6.76 -6.87 -7.89
CA PHE A 311 -7.05 -8.08 -7.14
C PHE A 311 -5.73 -8.79 -6.91
N ASP A 312 -5.32 -8.97 -5.66
CA ASP A 312 -4.14 -9.73 -5.31
C ASP A 312 -4.49 -10.75 -4.24
N THR A 313 -4.92 -11.90 -4.73
CA THR A 313 -5.50 -12.98 -3.93
C THR A 313 -4.66 -14.23 -4.06
N ARG A 314 -4.79 -15.14 -3.11
CA ARG A 314 -4.15 -16.46 -3.23
C ARG A 314 -4.96 -17.45 -4.05
N SER A 315 -6.22 -17.14 -4.30
CA SER A 315 -7.09 -17.87 -5.22
C SER A 315 -6.60 -17.68 -6.66
N SER A 316 -6.75 -18.70 -7.49
CA SER A 316 -6.48 -18.56 -8.92
C SER A 316 -7.53 -17.65 -9.53
N ILE A 317 -7.12 -16.67 -10.33
CA ILE A 317 -8.04 -15.85 -11.13
C ILE A 317 -7.99 -16.37 -12.57
N TRP A 318 -9.12 -16.89 -13.06
CA TRP A 318 -9.25 -17.37 -14.44
C TRP A 318 -10.00 -16.34 -15.30
N VAL A 319 -9.35 -15.93 -16.39
CA VAL A 319 -9.83 -14.96 -17.37
C VAL A 319 -9.37 -15.41 -18.75
N ASP A 320 -10.20 -15.23 -19.77
CA ASP A 320 -9.87 -15.44 -21.18
C ASP A 320 -9.93 -14.13 -22.00
N ASN A 321 -9.70 -14.21 -23.30
CA ASN A 321 -9.76 -13.05 -24.19
C ASN A 321 -11.15 -12.36 -24.23
N ASN A 322 -12.21 -13.16 -24.22
CA ASN A 322 -13.58 -12.64 -24.25
C ASN A 322 -13.93 -11.93 -22.94
N ASP A 323 -13.40 -12.43 -21.83
CA ASP A 323 -13.56 -11.82 -20.53
C ASP A 323 -12.79 -10.50 -20.41
N LEU A 324 -11.54 -10.43 -20.90
CA LEU A 324 -10.82 -9.17 -20.98
C LEU A 324 -11.55 -8.14 -21.85
N LYS A 325 -12.10 -8.56 -22.98
CA LYS A 325 -12.91 -7.68 -23.82
C LYS A 325 -14.08 -7.07 -23.06
N LYS A 326 -14.85 -7.89 -22.32
CA LYS A 326 -15.95 -7.41 -21.47
C LYS A 326 -15.46 -6.44 -20.38
N VAL A 327 -14.30 -6.70 -19.78
CA VAL A 327 -13.67 -5.81 -18.80
C VAL A 327 -13.37 -4.45 -19.42
N ALA A 328 -12.76 -4.42 -20.60
CA ALA A 328 -12.43 -3.18 -21.29
C ALA A 328 -13.67 -2.38 -21.70
N GLU A 329 -14.70 -3.07 -22.19
CA GLU A 329 -15.98 -2.45 -22.54
C GLU A 329 -16.69 -1.87 -21.31
N ALA A 330 -16.58 -2.54 -20.15
CA ALA A 330 -17.18 -2.09 -18.90
C ALA A 330 -16.44 -0.90 -18.28
N TRP A 331 -15.11 -0.86 -18.38
CA TRP A 331 -14.25 0.13 -17.72
C TRP A 331 -13.36 0.89 -18.73
N PRO A 332 -13.94 1.73 -19.60
CA PRO A 332 -13.17 2.43 -20.64
C PRO A 332 -12.15 3.45 -20.10
N CYS A 333 -12.25 3.83 -18.82
CA CYS A 333 -11.33 4.74 -18.15
C CYS A 333 -10.22 4.03 -17.35
N LEU A 334 -10.02 2.73 -17.55
CA LEU A 334 -9.06 1.93 -16.79
C LEU A 334 -7.61 2.40 -17.02
N GLU A 335 -6.90 2.61 -15.93
CA GLU A 335 -5.48 3.04 -15.86
C GLU A 335 -4.60 1.95 -15.27
N GLU A 336 -5.07 1.26 -14.23
CA GLU A 336 -4.37 0.13 -13.62
C GLU A 336 -5.28 -1.10 -13.60
N PHE A 337 -4.81 -2.19 -14.20
CA PHE A 337 -5.45 -3.50 -14.13
C PHE A 337 -4.45 -4.54 -13.64
N SER A 338 -4.71 -5.09 -12.46
CA SER A 338 -3.79 -6.03 -11.82
C SER A 338 -4.54 -7.22 -11.21
N LEU A 339 -4.20 -8.41 -11.66
CA LEU A 339 -4.72 -9.70 -11.20
C LEU A 339 -3.58 -10.58 -10.69
N ASN A 340 -3.59 -10.85 -9.38
CA ASN A 340 -2.59 -11.59 -8.61
C ASN A 340 -1.16 -11.17 -8.93
N ASP A 341 -0.86 -9.88 -8.79
CA ASP A 341 0.50 -9.40 -9.00
C ASP A 341 1.46 -10.01 -7.97
N THR A 342 1.10 -10.20 -6.70
CA THR A 342 2.05 -10.81 -5.75
C THR A 342 2.08 -12.33 -5.90
N TYR A 343 0.92 -12.97 -5.93
CA TYR A 343 0.80 -14.43 -5.86
C TYR A 343 0.89 -15.15 -7.20
N GLY A 344 0.67 -14.45 -8.31
CA GLY A 344 0.57 -15.02 -9.66
C GLY A 344 -0.76 -15.74 -9.93
N CYS A 345 -0.97 -16.15 -11.18
CA CYS A 345 -2.10 -17.00 -11.57
C CYS A 345 -1.66 -18.47 -11.50
N HIS A 346 -2.24 -19.24 -10.58
CA HIS A 346 -1.99 -20.68 -10.47
C HIS A 346 -2.97 -21.48 -11.33
N ASN A 347 -2.67 -22.78 -11.53
CA ASN A 347 -3.46 -23.69 -12.37
C ASN A 347 -4.98 -23.62 -12.10
N PRO A 348 -5.83 -23.54 -13.15
CA PRO A 348 -5.46 -23.46 -14.56
C PRO A 348 -4.88 -22.09 -14.94
N ALA A 349 -3.90 -22.08 -15.85
CA ALA A 349 -3.40 -20.84 -16.43
C ALA A 349 -4.55 -20.04 -17.09
N PRO A 350 -4.50 -18.70 -17.06
CA PRO A 350 -5.48 -17.86 -17.75
C PRO A 350 -5.53 -18.23 -19.24
N GLY A 351 -6.74 -18.20 -19.81
CA GLY A 351 -6.98 -18.39 -21.23
C GLY A 351 -6.64 -17.17 -22.08
N VAL A 352 -5.87 -16.22 -21.55
CA VAL A 352 -5.49 -14.98 -22.22
C VAL A 352 -4.39 -15.28 -23.23
N THR A 353 -4.62 -14.89 -24.47
CA THR A 353 -3.63 -14.93 -25.54
C THR A 353 -3.09 -13.53 -25.83
N LEU A 354 -1.94 -13.48 -26.50
CA LEU A 354 -1.32 -12.22 -26.87
C LEU A 354 -2.21 -11.35 -27.78
N PRO A 355 -2.89 -11.87 -28.83
CA PRO A 355 -3.89 -11.09 -29.57
C PRO A 355 -5.01 -10.52 -28.70
N GLY A 356 -5.52 -11.28 -27.73
CA GLY A 356 -6.56 -10.78 -26.82
C GLY A 356 -6.05 -9.68 -25.89
N LEU A 357 -4.78 -9.73 -25.50
CA LEU A 357 -4.15 -8.65 -24.72
C LEU A 357 -4.00 -7.36 -25.52
N VAL A 358 -3.63 -7.47 -26.81
CA VAL A 358 -3.54 -6.32 -27.71
C VAL A 358 -4.93 -5.68 -27.87
N GLU A 359 -5.97 -6.48 -28.13
CA GLU A 359 -7.36 -6.00 -28.20
C GLU A 359 -7.78 -5.30 -26.90
N PHE A 360 -7.44 -5.87 -25.73
CA PHE A 360 -7.71 -5.26 -24.43
C PHE A 360 -7.06 -3.88 -24.26
N ILE A 361 -5.79 -3.75 -24.63
CA ILE A 361 -5.04 -2.49 -24.54
C ILE A 361 -5.61 -1.43 -25.48
N GLU A 362 -6.03 -1.84 -26.68
CA GLU A 362 -6.66 -0.93 -27.66
C GLU A 362 -7.99 -0.37 -27.16
N LEU A 363 -8.77 -1.19 -26.45
CA LEU A 363 -10.05 -0.79 -25.86
C LEU A 363 -9.88 0.07 -24.59
N CYS A 364 -8.73 0.00 -23.93
CA CYS A 364 -8.39 0.77 -22.72
C CYS A 364 -7.26 1.78 -22.97
N PRO A 365 -7.52 2.93 -23.65
CA PRO A 365 -6.48 3.86 -24.09
C PRO A 365 -5.75 4.58 -22.95
N HIS A 366 -6.28 4.53 -21.73
CA HIS A 366 -5.70 5.13 -20.53
C HIS A 366 -4.86 4.14 -19.69
N LEU A 367 -4.81 2.87 -20.08
CA LEU A 367 -4.16 1.82 -19.31
C LEU A 367 -2.64 2.02 -19.24
N THR A 368 -2.12 2.33 -18.06
CA THR A 368 -0.69 2.54 -17.80
C THR A 368 0.00 1.34 -17.15
N THR A 369 -0.76 0.56 -16.38
CA THR A 369 -0.25 -0.57 -15.59
C THR A 369 -1.08 -1.81 -15.85
N LEU A 370 -0.43 -2.90 -16.27
CA LEU A 370 -1.07 -4.17 -16.58
C LEU A 370 -0.32 -5.34 -15.94
N CYS A 371 -0.93 -5.96 -14.95
CA CYS A 371 -0.45 -7.19 -14.33
C CYS A 371 -1.50 -8.28 -14.52
N ILE A 372 -1.25 -9.21 -15.43
CA ILE A 372 -2.06 -10.42 -15.64
C ILE A 372 -1.07 -11.56 -15.63
N GLY A 373 -1.29 -12.57 -14.79
CA GLY A 373 -0.29 -13.62 -14.49
C GLY A 373 0.38 -14.26 -15.70
N THR A 374 -0.08 -15.43 -16.12
CA THR A 374 0.53 -16.16 -17.24
C THR A 374 -0.26 -15.89 -18.52
N ILE A 375 0.44 -15.62 -19.63
CA ILE A 375 -0.17 -15.42 -20.95
C ILE A 375 0.14 -16.66 -21.78
N THR A 376 -0.88 -17.21 -22.43
CA THR A 376 -0.67 -18.28 -23.39
C THR A 376 -0.23 -17.65 -24.70
N LEU A 377 1.03 -17.88 -25.09
CA LEU A 377 1.44 -17.69 -26.46
C LEU A 377 0.72 -18.78 -27.25
N ALA A 378 -0.47 -18.47 -27.77
CA ALA A 378 -1.29 -19.43 -28.51
C ALA A 378 -0.36 -20.19 -29.46
N GLY A 379 -0.31 -21.50 -29.27
CA GLY A 379 0.43 -22.39 -30.13
C GLY A 379 0.00 -22.10 -31.55
N VAL A 380 0.93 -21.57 -32.31
CA VAL A 380 0.99 -21.76 -33.74
C VAL A 380 1.09 -23.27 -33.92
N ASP A 381 -0.05 -23.97 -33.88
CA ASP A 381 -0.21 -25.29 -34.48
C ASP A 381 -0.29 -25.16 -36.02
N MET A 382 0.20 -24.05 -36.57
CA MET A 382 0.64 -24.04 -37.95
C MET A 382 2.02 -24.71 -37.96
N PRO A 383 2.29 -25.66 -38.87
CA PRO A 383 3.67 -26.05 -39.13
C PRO A 383 4.47 -24.75 -39.30
N LEU A 384 5.58 -24.60 -38.59
CA LEU A 384 6.49 -23.48 -38.77
C LEU A 384 6.95 -23.48 -40.23
N ASP A 385 6.18 -22.81 -41.08
CA ASP A 385 6.62 -22.40 -42.39
C ASP A 385 7.70 -21.35 -42.12
N GLU A 386 8.92 -21.59 -42.59
CA GLU A 386 10.09 -20.76 -42.31
C GLU A 386 9.93 -19.30 -42.80
N ASP A 387 8.82 -19.00 -43.48
CA ASP A 387 8.49 -17.72 -44.12
C ASP A 387 7.42 -16.88 -43.38
N PHE A 388 7.06 -17.18 -42.12
CA PHE A 388 6.13 -16.30 -41.38
C PHE A 388 6.79 -14.95 -41.02
N HIS A 389 6.68 -13.99 -41.94
CA HIS A 389 7.08 -12.60 -41.76
C HIS A 389 6.12 -11.86 -40.82
N MET A 390 6.64 -11.41 -39.68
CA MET A 390 5.94 -10.62 -38.65
C MET A 390 5.56 -9.19 -39.08
N ASP A 391 5.71 -8.84 -40.36
CA ASP A 391 5.57 -7.49 -40.88
C ASP A 391 4.12 -7.01 -41.04
N ASN A 392 3.12 -7.84 -40.67
CA ASN A 392 1.69 -7.56 -40.88
C ASN A 392 0.91 -7.12 -39.63
N PHE A 393 1.58 -6.88 -38.49
CA PHE A 393 0.92 -6.26 -37.35
C PHE A 393 0.97 -4.74 -37.49
N GLU A 394 -0.19 -4.11 -37.69
CA GLU A 394 -0.29 -2.66 -37.53
C GLU A 394 -0.02 -2.32 -36.05
N PRO A 395 0.97 -1.48 -35.73
CA PRO A 395 1.31 -1.12 -34.37
C PRO A 395 0.16 -0.37 -33.68
N CYS A 396 -0.17 -0.84 -32.48
CA CYS A 396 -1.12 -0.22 -31.57
C CYS A 396 -0.74 1.25 -31.32
N ARG A 397 -1.72 2.17 -31.43
CA ARG A 397 -1.49 3.63 -31.31
C ARG A 397 -1.47 4.15 -29.87
N SER A 398 -1.60 3.28 -28.85
CA SER A 398 -1.59 3.67 -27.44
C SER A 398 -0.16 3.89 -26.93
N SER A 399 0.08 4.99 -26.21
CA SER A 399 1.43 5.55 -25.99
C SER A 399 1.92 5.51 -24.54
N VAL A 400 1.28 4.74 -23.66
CA VAL A 400 1.58 4.75 -22.22
C VAL A 400 1.40 3.37 -21.59
N LEU A 401 2.33 2.44 -21.78
CA LEU A 401 2.40 1.21 -20.96
C LEU A 401 3.76 1.20 -20.27
N GLU A 402 3.77 1.26 -18.94
CA GLU A 402 4.99 1.34 -18.13
C GLU A 402 5.43 0.00 -17.55
N LEU A 403 4.55 -1.02 -17.56
CA LEU A 403 4.88 -2.35 -17.07
C LEU A 403 3.89 -3.41 -17.56
N VAL A 404 4.41 -4.43 -18.27
CA VAL A 404 3.71 -5.72 -18.48
C VAL A 404 4.51 -6.77 -17.72
N VAL A 405 4.07 -7.14 -16.52
CA VAL A 405 4.70 -8.26 -15.80
C VAL A 405 4.11 -9.57 -16.32
N ALA A 406 4.71 -10.12 -17.38
CA ALA A 406 4.43 -11.49 -17.78
C ALA A 406 5.23 -12.44 -16.87
N ARG A 407 4.56 -13.25 -16.06
CA ARG A 407 5.20 -14.31 -15.28
C ARG A 407 5.12 -15.62 -16.05
N TYR A 408 6.21 -16.38 -16.07
CA TYR A 408 6.24 -17.71 -16.66
C TYR A 408 6.10 -18.76 -15.55
N PRO A 409 5.17 -19.73 -15.64
CA PRO A 409 5.08 -20.77 -14.62
C PRO A 409 6.30 -21.69 -14.73
N TYR A 410 7.16 -21.67 -13.71
CA TYR A 410 8.29 -22.59 -13.60
C TYR A 410 7.78 -23.99 -13.21
N THR A 411 7.41 -24.81 -14.18
CA THR A 411 7.29 -26.26 -13.99
C THR A 411 8.49 -26.95 -14.60
N GLN A 412 9.48 -27.21 -13.74
CA GLN A 412 10.37 -28.38 -13.72
C GLN A 412 10.68 -29.05 -15.08
N GLU A 413 11.66 -28.54 -15.83
CA GLU A 413 12.63 -29.40 -16.53
C GLU A 413 13.86 -28.60 -17.00
N ARG A 414 15.04 -29.02 -16.52
CA ARG A 414 16.35 -28.47 -16.85
C ARG A 414 16.80 -29.03 -18.20
N ARG A 415 16.47 -28.41 -19.34
CA ARG A 415 17.21 -28.65 -20.61
C ARG A 415 17.34 -27.42 -21.49
N SER A 416 18.62 -27.07 -21.72
CA SER A 416 19.24 -26.36 -22.86
C SER A 416 18.63 -25.05 -23.37
N GLY A 417 19.49 -24.02 -23.38
CA GLY A 417 19.19 -22.68 -23.86
C GLY A 417 18.66 -22.61 -25.30
N SER A 418 17.77 -21.65 -25.52
CA SER A 418 17.30 -21.28 -26.85
C SER A 418 16.88 -19.80 -26.87
N THR A 419 17.43 -19.08 -27.86
CA THR A 419 16.85 -18.09 -28.81
C THR A 419 15.57 -17.28 -28.54
N TRP A 420 14.89 -17.42 -27.40
CA TRP A 420 13.60 -16.75 -27.13
C TRP A 420 13.75 -15.26 -26.79
N ASP A 421 14.90 -14.86 -26.26
CA ASP A 421 15.19 -13.51 -25.78
C ASP A 421 15.03 -12.43 -26.88
N HIS A 422 15.49 -12.73 -28.10
CA HIS A 422 15.43 -11.78 -29.21
C HIS A 422 14.03 -11.63 -29.82
N ARG A 423 13.20 -12.67 -29.83
CA ARG A 423 11.86 -12.62 -30.47
C ARG A 423 10.84 -11.84 -29.64
N LEU A 424 10.84 -12.02 -28.31
CA LEU A 424 10.00 -11.21 -27.42
C LEU A 424 10.44 -9.75 -27.42
N THR A 425 11.75 -9.51 -27.36
CA THR A 425 12.31 -8.15 -27.45
C THR A 425 11.91 -7.46 -28.77
N TYR A 426 12.06 -8.13 -29.91
CA TYR A 426 11.67 -7.58 -31.21
C TYR A 426 10.16 -7.34 -31.34
N PHE A 427 9.34 -8.23 -30.77
CA PHE A 427 7.88 -8.08 -30.75
C PHE A 427 7.44 -6.86 -29.92
N PHE A 428 7.96 -6.68 -28.71
CA PHE A 428 7.67 -5.49 -27.91
C PHE A 428 8.25 -4.22 -28.55
N GLU A 429 9.44 -4.27 -29.13
CA GLU A 429 9.96 -3.16 -29.93
C GLU A 429 9.04 -2.79 -31.10
N SER A 430 8.42 -3.77 -31.75
CA SER A 430 7.52 -3.55 -32.89
C SER A 430 6.16 -2.99 -32.45
N LEU A 431 5.60 -3.45 -31.32
CA LEU A 431 4.36 -2.93 -30.73
C LEU A 431 4.48 -1.45 -30.32
N PHE A 432 5.64 -1.01 -29.83
CA PHE A 432 5.82 0.34 -29.26
C PHE A 432 6.58 1.31 -30.17
N ARG A 433 6.84 0.95 -31.45
CA ARG A 433 7.77 1.68 -32.35
C ARG A 433 7.28 3.01 -32.94
N LEU A 434 6.14 3.57 -32.52
CA LEU A 434 5.59 4.81 -33.10
C LEU A 434 5.45 5.98 -32.11
N ARG A 435 6.58 6.60 -31.72
CA ARG A 435 6.87 8.04 -31.98
C ARG A 435 8.18 8.51 -31.32
N HIS A 436 8.98 9.20 -32.15
CA HIS A 436 10.20 9.98 -31.89
C HIS A 436 11.43 9.23 -31.33
N MET A 437 12.38 9.02 -32.25
CA MET A 437 13.82 8.89 -32.01
C MET A 437 14.27 9.80 -30.86
N TYR A 438 14.61 9.23 -29.70
CA TYR A 438 15.87 9.45 -28.98
C TYR A 438 16.02 8.35 -27.91
N THR A 439 17.11 7.59 -28.01
CA THR A 439 17.71 6.68 -27.00
C THR A 439 16.74 5.92 -26.08
N TYR A 440 16.23 4.78 -26.55
CA TYR A 440 15.73 3.73 -25.66
C TYR A 440 16.91 2.96 -25.05
N ARG A 441 16.87 2.71 -23.74
CA ARG A 441 17.61 1.58 -23.15
C ARG A 441 16.76 0.33 -23.34
N TYR A 442 17.41 -0.78 -23.71
CA TYR A 442 16.84 -2.11 -23.90
C TYR A 442 15.84 -2.49 -22.80
N PRO A 443 14.81 -3.31 -23.10
CA PRO A 443 13.94 -3.87 -22.07
C PRO A 443 14.78 -4.54 -20.98
N LEU A 444 14.50 -4.21 -19.72
CA LEU A 444 15.22 -4.80 -18.61
C LEU A 444 14.56 -6.15 -18.31
N ILE A 445 15.19 -7.22 -18.79
CA ILE A 445 14.84 -8.57 -18.39
C ILE A 445 15.51 -8.79 -17.03
N VAL A 446 14.73 -8.77 -15.96
CA VAL A 446 15.22 -9.01 -14.60
C VAL A 446 14.94 -10.46 -14.23
N ARG A 447 15.93 -11.13 -13.64
CA ARG A 447 15.75 -12.46 -13.07
C ARG A 447 15.73 -12.33 -11.54
N TYR A 448 14.64 -12.70 -10.89
CA TYR A 448 14.50 -12.69 -9.43
C TYR A 448 13.93 -14.04 -8.97
N HIS A 449 14.56 -14.66 -7.97
CA HIS A 449 14.20 -15.99 -7.43
C HIS A 449 13.70 -17.01 -8.47
N SER A 450 14.51 -17.27 -9.51
CA SER A 450 14.25 -18.23 -10.62
C SER A 450 13.16 -17.88 -11.64
N GLU A 451 12.51 -16.72 -11.54
CA GLU A 451 11.53 -16.22 -12.51
C GLU A 451 12.13 -15.12 -13.40
N TRP A 452 11.61 -15.00 -14.62
CA TRP A 452 11.97 -13.94 -15.57
C TRP A 452 10.87 -12.88 -15.57
N TYR A 453 11.26 -11.62 -15.46
CA TYR A 453 10.39 -10.45 -15.49
C TYR A 453 10.77 -9.62 -16.70
N LEU A 454 9.79 -9.22 -17.50
CA LEU A 454 9.97 -8.20 -18.52
C LEU A 454 9.52 -6.84 -17.96
N LEU A 455 10.45 -5.91 -17.80
CA LEU A 455 10.16 -4.54 -17.39
C LEU A 455 10.22 -3.59 -18.60
N LEU A 456 9.08 -2.93 -18.89
CA LEU A 456 8.94 -1.96 -19.98
C LEU A 456 8.74 -0.54 -19.43
N THR A 457 9.74 0.03 -18.76
CA THR A 457 9.60 1.37 -18.15
C THR A 457 9.84 2.51 -19.15
N ARG A 458 9.04 3.59 -19.08
CA ARG A 458 9.34 4.87 -19.74
C ARG A 458 10.16 5.75 -18.78
N SER A 459 11.30 6.27 -19.22
CA SER A 459 12.14 7.13 -18.37
C SER A 459 11.63 8.57 -18.31
N THR A 460 11.23 9.02 -17.12
CA THR A 460 11.73 10.31 -16.61
C THR A 460 12.37 10.05 -15.25
N VAL A 461 13.69 10.26 -15.18
CA VAL A 461 14.51 9.94 -14.02
C VAL A 461 14.18 10.87 -12.86
N THR A 462 13.88 10.30 -11.68
CA THR A 462 14.62 10.67 -10.46
C THR A 462 14.68 9.48 -9.49
N HIS A 463 15.92 8.97 -9.31
CA HIS A 463 16.42 8.06 -8.28
C HIS A 463 15.97 6.58 -8.27
N LEU A 464 16.83 5.73 -8.85
CA LEU A 464 16.99 4.33 -8.45
C LEU A 464 18.46 4.12 -8.05
N ARG A 465 18.71 3.86 -6.75
CA ARG A 465 20.01 3.44 -6.20
C ARG A 465 20.00 1.91 -6.13
N CYS A 466 20.92 1.25 -6.84
CA CYS A 466 21.25 -0.15 -6.59
C CYS A 466 22.61 -0.21 -5.87
N HIS A 467 22.63 -0.70 -4.64
CA HIS A 467 23.87 -1.09 -3.95
C HIS A 467 24.18 -2.54 -4.30
N PHE A 468 25.38 -2.79 -4.84
CA PHE A 468 25.98 -4.12 -4.86
C PHE A 468 26.97 -4.21 -3.70
N SER A 469 26.82 -5.22 -2.84
CA SER A 469 27.89 -5.65 -1.93
C SER A 469 28.50 -6.94 -2.48
N SER A 470 29.79 -6.88 -2.78
CA SER A 470 30.62 -8.03 -3.11
C SER A 470 30.94 -8.87 -1.87
N VAL A 471 31.04 -10.18 -2.06
CA VAL A 471 32.17 -10.94 -1.53
C VAL A 471 33.03 -11.32 -2.71
#